data_AF-F2K824-F1
#
_entry.id   AF-F2K824-F1
#
_cell.length_a   1.000
_cell.length_b   1.000
_cell.length_c   1.000
_cell.angle_alpha   90.00
_cell.angle_beta   90.00
_cell.angle_gamma   90.00
#
_symmetry.space_group_name_H-M   'P 1'
#
loop_
_entity.id
_entity.type
_entity.pdbx_description
1 polymer ?
#
loop_
_entity_poly.entity_id
_entity_poly.type
_entity_poly.pdbx_seq_one_letter_code
_entity_poly.pdbx_strand_id
1 'polypeptide(L)' 'MATQTLQNSNAKPRPALRLVGTKQLPREDWLALRKQGIGSSDAAAAVGLNPYKSQLELWLEKKLAVIPHCPR' A
#
# COMPACT_ATOMS: atom_id res chain seq x y z
N MET A 1 17.44 -38.88 8.02
CA MET A 1 16.59 -38.09 7.09
C MET A 1 15.24 -37.89 7.78
N ALA A 2 15.10 -36.84 8.59
CA ALA A 2 13.86 -36.57 9.33
C ALA A 2 13.23 -35.28 8.78
N THR A 3 12.09 -35.41 8.12
CA THR A 3 11.26 -34.31 7.62
C THR A 3 10.43 -33.75 8.77
N GLN A 4 10.76 -32.55 9.25
CA GLN A 4 9.95 -31.85 10.24
C GLN A 4 8.77 -31.17 9.54
N THR A 5 7.56 -31.70 9.77
CA THR A 5 6.29 -31.06 9.38
C THR A 5 6.02 -29.87 10.29
N LEU A 6 6.04 -28.65 9.74
CA LEU A 6 5.65 -27.43 10.45
C LEU A 6 4.15 -27.47 10.76
N GLN A 7 3.82 -27.58 12.04
CA GLN A 7 2.46 -27.52 12.55
C GLN A 7 1.91 -26.11 12.37
N ASN A 8 0.94 -25.98 11.46
CA ASN A 8 0.26 -24.73 11.14
C ASN A 8 -0.59 -24.28 12.35
N SER A 9 -0.07 -23.34 13.13
CA SER A 9 -0.77 -22.75 14.27
C SER A 9 -2.05 -22.08 13.81
N ASN A 10 -3.19 -22.58 14.31
CA ASN A 10 -4.54 -22.06 14.08
C ASN A 10 -4.64 -20.59 14.50
N ALA A 11 -4.34 -19.67 13.58
CA ALA A 11 -4.38 -18.24 13.82
C ALA A 11 -5.83 -17.77 13.75
N LYS A 12 -6.45 -17.51 14.90
CA LYS A 12 -7.77 -16.89 14.99
C LYS A 12 -7.78 -15.60 14.14
N PRO A 13 -8.76 -15.40 13.24
CA PRO A 13 -8.79 -14.22 12.38
C PRO A 13 -8.94 -12.97 13.24
N ARG A 14 -7.94 -12.08 13.19
CA ARG A 14 -8.04 -10.76 13.82
C ARG A 14 -9.04 -9.91 13.02
N PRO A 15 -9.99 -9.22 13.67
CA PRO A 15 -10.91 -8.34 12.97
C PRO A 15 -10.13 -7.21 12.28
N ALA A 16 -10.60 -6.80 11.10
CA ALA A 16 -9.98 -5.71 10.35
C ALA A 16 -10.09 -4.41 11.16
N LEU A 17 -8.94 -3.81 11.48
CA LEU A 17 -8.90 -2.54 12.20
C LEU A 17 -9.20 -1.39 11.22
N ARG A 18 -10.24 -0.62 11.51
CA ARG A 18 -10.58 0.60 10.77
C ARG A 18 -9.88 1.78 11.43
N LEU A 19 -8.77 2.23 10.85
CA LEU A 19 -7.98 3.33 11.39
C LEU A 19 -8.68 4.69 11.25
N VAL A 20 -9.51 4.89 10.22
CA VAL A 20 -10.19 6.17 9.94
C VAL A 20 -11.65 5.96 9.50
N GLY A 21 -12.54 6.83 10.00
CA GLY A 21 -13.92 6.93 9.55
C GLY A 21 -14.01 7.69 8.22
N THR A 22 -14.52 7.05 7.17
CA THR A 22 -14.53 7.62 5.81
C THR A 22 -15.88 8.23 5.41
N LYS A 23 -16.87 8.29 6.32
CA LYS A 23 -18.26 8.68 5.97
C LYS A 23 -18.46 10.19 5.80
N GLN A 24 -17.71 11.02 6.53
CA GLN A 24 -17.80 12.49 6.48
C GLN A 24 -16.43 13.14 6.19
N LEU A 25 -15.51 12.39 5.59
CA LEU A 25 -14.17 12.89 5.38
C LEU A 25 -14.11 13.79 4.13
N PRO A 26 -13.51 15.00 4.23
CA PRO A 26 -13.27 15.83 3.06
C PRO A 26 -12.45 15.07 2.01
N ARG A 27 -12.70 15.36 0.74
CA ARG A 27 -12.01 14.69 -0.38
C ARG A 27 -10.49 14.85 -0.28
N GLU A 28 -10.03 16.00 0.15
CA GLU A 28 -8.62 16.34 0.29
C GLU A 28 -7.93 15.43 1.32
N ASP A 29 -8.55 15.31 2.50
CA ASP A 29 -8.05 14.48 3.60
C ASP A 29 -8.10 12.99 3.24
N TRP A 30 -9.15 12.58 2.52
CA TRP A 30 -9.26 11.21 2.00
C TRP A 30 -8.12 10.88 1.04
N LEU A 31 -7.78 11.80 0.13
CA LEU A 31 -6.64 11.63 -0.78
C LEU A 31 -5.31 11.62 -0.03
N ALA A 32 -5.14 12.48 0.97
CA ALA A 32 -3.92 12.52 1.79
C ALA A 32 -3.69 11.20 2.53
N LEU A 33 -4.73 10.67 3.20
CA LEU A 33 -4.65 9.36 3.87
C LEU A 33 -4.37 8.23 2.89
N ARG A 34 -5.01 8.22 1.72
CA ARG A 34 -4.79 7.17 0.71
C ARG A 34 -3.37 7.22 0.13
N LYS A 35 -2.75 8.40 0.08
CA LYS A 35 -1.35 8.56 -0.34
C LYS A 35 -0.34 8.03 0.68
N GLN A 36 -0.71 7.87 1.96
CA GLN A 36 0.20 7.30 2.96
C GLN A 36 0.39 5.78 2.80
N GLY A 37 -0.62 5.07 2.28
CA GLY A 37 -0.56 3.63 2.06
C GLY A 37 -0.16 3.21 0.65
N ILE A 38 0.06 1.91 0.46
CA ILE A 38 0.16 1.27 -0.86
C ILE A 38 -1.24 0.86 -1.30
N GLY A 39 -1.77 1.52 -2.33
CA GLY A 39 -3.05 1.16 -2.94
C GLY A 39 -2.92 0.02 -3.95
N SER A 40 -4.05 -0.46 -4.48
CA SER A 40 -4.07 -1.44 -5.56
C SER A 40 -3.38 -0.95 -6.84
N SER A 41 -3.48 0.36 -7.15
CA SER A 41 -2.76 1.00 -8.24
C SER A 41 -1.24 0.98 -8.02
N ASP A 42 -0.81 1.22 -6.79
CA ASP A 42 0.59 1.16 -6.41
C ASP A 42 1.10 -0.29 -6.42
N ALA A 43 0.25 -1.25 -6.05
CA ALA A 43 0.59 -2.67 -6.12
C ALA A 43 0.93 -3.11 -7.55
N ALA A 44 0.15 -2.69 -8.55
CA ALA A 44 0.43 -2.98 -9.97
C ALA A 44 1.79 -2.41 -10.43
N ALA A 45 2.14 -1.20 -9.97
CA ALA A 45 3.46 -0.62 -10.23
C ALA A 45 4.58 -1.36 -9.48
N ALA A 46 4.34 -1.79 -8.24
CA ALA A 46 5.30 -2.57 -7.45
C ALA A 46 5.62 -3.93 -8.08
N VAL A 47 4.65 -4.59 -8.72
CA VAL A 47 4.88 -5.85 -9.46
C VAL A 47 5.34 -5.64 -10.91
N GLY A 48 5.49 -4.40 -11.37
CA GLY A 48 5.94 -4.09 -12.73
C GLY A 48 4.90 -4.36 -13.83
N LEU A 49 3.62 -4.51 -13.48
CA LEU A 49 2.53 -4.71 -14.44
C LEU A 49 1.92 -3.39 -14.93
N ASN A 50 2.37 -2.25 -14.42
CA ASN A 50 1.88 -0.94 -14.82
C ASN A 50 2.77 -0.33 -15.92
N PRO A 51 2.25 -0.07 -17.14
CA PRO A 51 3.03 0.55 -18.22
C PRO A 51 3.33 2.04 -17.99
N TYR A 52 2.66 2.69 -17.03
CA TYR A 52 2.77 4.13 -16.80
C TYR A 52 3.68 4.51 -15.64
N LYS A 53 4.14 3.55 -14.82
CA LYS A 53 4.89 3.85 -13.60
C LYS A 53 5.87 2.73 -13.28
N SER A 54 7.14 3.08 -13.14
CA SER A 54 8.20 2.15 -12.72
C SER A 54 8.17 1.91 -11.20
N GLN A 55 8.78 0.79 -10.79
CA GLN A 55 8.93 0.43 -9.37
C GLN A 55 9.75 1.46 -8.60
N LEU A 56 10.79 2.02 -9.24
CA LEU A 56 11.64 3.04 -8.63
C LEU A 56 10.86 4.34 -8.43
N GLU A 57 10.07 4.79 -9.41
CA GLU A 57 9.23 5.98 -9.26
C GLU A 57 8.21 5.82 -8.13
N LEU A 58 7.60 4.64 -8.00
CA LEU A 58 6.72 4.34 -6.87
C LEU A 58 7.47 4.41 -5.53
N TRP A 59 8.67 3.83 -5.46
CA TRP A 59 9.49 3.84 -4.26
C TRP A 59 9.87 5.27 -3.87
N LEU A 60 10.33 6.07 -4.83
CA LEU A 60 10.63 7.48 -4.64
C LEU A 60 9.38 8.24 -4.16
N GLU A 61 8.22 8.04 -4.78
CA GLU A 61 6.98 8.72 -4.38
C GLU A 61 6.52 8.37 -2.96
N LYS A 62 6.70 7.13 -2.51
CA LYS A 62 6.17 6.67 -1.21
C LYS A 62 7.17 6.73 -0.07
N LYS A 63 8.47 6.63 -0.36
CA LYS A 63 9.54 6.62 0.65
C LYS A 63 10.33 7.91 0.68
N LEU A 64 10.51 8.56 -0.48
CA LEU A 64 11.41 9.70 -0.60
C LEU A 64 10.68 11.02 -0.91
N ALA A 65 9.44 10.99 -1.39
CA ALA A 65 8.78 12.20 -1.89
C ALA A 65 8.12 13.03 -0.78
N VAL A 66 8.97 13.84 -0.17
CA VAL A 66 8.82 15.31 -0.23
C VAL A 66 9.36 15.76 -1.59
N ILE A 67 8.63 15.50 -2.68
CA ILE A 67 8.94 16.09 -3.99
C ILE A 67 7.66 16.76 -4.46
N PRO A 68 7.58 18.10 -4.48
CA PRO A 68 6.44 18.80 -5.07
C PRO A 68 6.37 18.41 -6.55
N HIS A 69 5.15 18.12 -6.99
CA HIS A 69 4.79 17.75 -8.36
C HIS A 69 5.77 18.27 -9.42
N CYS A 70 6.38 17.36 -10.18
CA CYS A 70 6.90 17.70 -11.50
C CYS A 70 5.68 18.12 -12.36
N PRO A 71 5.61 19.36 -12.87
CA PRO A 71 4.52 19.73 -13.76
C PRO A 71 4.65 18.93 -15.05
N ARG A 72 3.51 18.43 -15.55
CA ARG A 72 3.42 17.83 -16.89
C ARG A 72 3.85 18.81 -17.96
#